data_AF-A0A2G9THK2-F1
#
_entry.id   AF-A0A2G9THK2-F1
#
_cell.length_a   1.000
_cell.length_b   1.000
_cell.length_c   1.000
_cell.angle_alpha   90.00
_cell.angle_beta   90.00
_cell.angle_gamma   90.00
#
_symmetry.space_group_name_H-M   'P 1'
#
loop_
_entity.id
_entity.type
_entity.pdbx_description
1 polymer ?
#
loop_
_entity_poly.entity_id
_entity_poly.type
_entity_poly.pdbx_seq_one_letter_code
_entity_poly.pdbx_strand_id
1 'polypeptide(L)'
;VHNRPNYLAYLIESLRHTKGIDEALIVFSHDINVTPVNEMIRNISFARVLQIYYPYNMQIFPHVFPGQDPKDCPEKMGKNA
;
A
#
# COMPACT_ATOMS: atom_id res chain seq x y z
N VAL A 1 1.67 1.71 1.05
CA VAL A 1 1.54 1.81 -0.42
C VAL A 1 0.15 1.33 -0.77
N HIS A 2 -0.67 2.27 -1.25
CA HIS A 2 -2.05 1.99 -1.67
C HIS A 2 -2.12 1.75 -3.18
N ASN A 3 -3.00 2.45 -3.90
CA ASN A 3 -3.14 2.36 -5.35
C ASN A 3 -2.88 3.72 -6.03
N ARG A 4 -1.69 4.28 -5.83
CA ARG A 4 -1.28 5.59 -6.39
C ARG A 4 0.05 5.49 -7.14
N PRO A 5 0.09 4.81 -8.30
CA PRO A 5 1.34 4.48 -9.01
C PRO A 5 2.13 5.71 -9.45
N ASN A 6 1.48 6.79 -9.91
CA ASN A 6 2.21 8.00 -10.33
C ASN A 6 3.02 8.64 -9.19
N TYR A 7 2.44 8.71 -8.00
CA TYR A 7 3.15 9.22 -6.82
C TYR A 7 4.28 8.28 -6.37
N LEU A 8 4.06 6.97 -6.49
CA LEU A 8 5.12 5.99 -6.23
C LEU A 8 6.28 6.15 -7.23
N ALA A 9 6.01 6.44 -8.50
CA ALA A 9 7.04 6.69 -9.50
C ALA A 9 7.92 7.88 -9.11
N TYR A 10 7.30 9.01 -8.72
CA TYR A 10 8.04 10.20 -8.27
C TYR A 10 8.88 9.93 -7.02
N LEU A 11 8.35 9.14 -6.07
CA LEU A 11 9.11 8.73 -4.88
C LEU A 11 10.31 7.84 -5.24
N ILE A 12 10.12 6.83 -6.09
CA ILE A 12 11.22 5.96 -6.53
C ILE A 12 12.31 6.77 -7.22
N GLU A 13 11.90 7.74 -8.04
CA GLU A 13 12.85 8.60 -8.76
C GLU A 13 13.63 9.53 -7.83
N SER A 14 13.01 10.07 -6.77
CA SER A 14 13.76 10.85 -5.77
C SER A 14 14.72 9.98 -4.95
N LEU A 15 14.31 8.75 -4.60
CA LEU A 15 15.15 7.78 -3.90
C LEU A 15 16.38 7.38 -4.73
N ARG A 16 16.22 7.19 -6.05
CA ARG A 16 17.33 6.88 -6.98
C ARG A 16 18.47 7.91 -6.91
N HIS A 17 18.14 9.17 -6.65
CA HIS A 17 19.10 10.28 -6.57
C HIS A 17 19.63 10.54 -5.15
N THR A 18 19.23 9.75 -4.16
CA THR A 18 19.64 9.94 -2.77
C THR A 18 21.03 9.34 -2.54
N LYS A 19 21.98 10.16 -2.09
CA LYS A 19 23.36 9.73 -1.80
C LYS A 19 23.39 8.70 -0.65
N GLY A 20 24.04 7.56 -0.86
CA GLY A 20 24.21 6.49 0.15
C GLY A 20 23.00 5.57 0.32
N ILE A 21 22.01 5.65 -0.58
CA ILE A 21 20.80 4.82 -0.51
C ILE A 21 21.06 3.33 -0.81
N ASP A 22 22.17 3.02 -1.48
CA ASP A 22 22.59 1.68 -1.88
C ASP A 22 22.88 0.78 -0.67
N GLU A 23 23.28 1.35 0.46
CA GLU A 23 23.47 0.63 1.72
C GLU A 23 22.16 0.39 2.50
N ALA A 24 21.08 1.10 2.15
CA ALA A 24 19.80 1.01 2.86
C ALA A 24 18.97 -0.22 2.45
N LEU A 25 18.06 -0.61 3.35
CA LEU A 25 16.93 -1.48 3.02
C LEU A 25 15.67 -0.61 2.96
N ILE A 26 14.98 -0.64 1.82
CA ILE A 26 13.72 0.08 1.62
C ILE A 26 12.56 -0.90 1.78
N VAL A 27 11.72 -0.67 2.78
CA VAL A 27 10.54 -1.50 3.06
C VAL A 27 9.29 -0.82 2.51
N PHE A 28 8.64 -1.45 1.54
CA PHE A 28 7.32 -1.04 1.05
C PHE A 28 6.25 -1.86 1.76
N SER A 29 5.41 -1.18 2.55
CA SER A 29 4.27 -1.80 3.23
C SER A 29 3.00 -1.56 2.43
N HIS A 30 2.29 -2.60 2.02
CA HIS A 30 1.12 -2.54 1.13
C HIS A 30 -0.17 -2.83 1.88
N ASP A 31 -1.20 -2.02 1.65
CA ASP A 31 -2.57 -2.30 2.12
C ASP A 31 -3.49 -2.78 0.98
N ILE A 32 -2.97 -2.84 -0.25
CA ILE A 32 -3.65 -3.40 -1.42
C ILE A 32 -2.62 -4.03 -2.35
N ASN A 33 -2.96 -5.17 -2.92
CA ASN A 33 -2.12 -5.89 -3.87
C ASN A 33 -2.46 -5.48 -5.30
N VAL A 34 -1.62 -4.63 -5.89
CA VAL A 34 -1.80 -4.07 -7.24
C VAL A 34 -0.59 -4.41 -8.11
N THR A 35 -0.81 -5.16 -9.19
CA THR A 35 0.29 -5.68 -10.04
C THR A 35 1.24 -4.59 -10.56
N PRO A 36 0.76 -3.49 -11.18
CA PRO A 36 1.65 -2.41 -11.61
C PRO A 36 2.55 -1.83 -10.50
N VAL A 37 2.00 -1.69 -9.29
CA VAL A 37 2.75 -1.18 -8.12
C VAL A 37 3.85 -2.16 -7.70
N ASN A 38 3.54 -3.45 -7.66
CA ASN A 38 4.50 -4.50 -7.30
C ASN A 38 5.64 -4.58 -8.33
N GLU A 39 5.33 -4.45 -9.62
CA GLU A 39 6.32 -4.46 -10.69
C GLU A 39 7.26 -3.25 -10.62
N MET A 40 6.71 -2.06 -10.36
CA MET A 40 7.52 -0.85 -10.14
C MET A 40 8.53 -1.03 -9.00
N ILE A 41 8.11 -1.64 -7.88
CA ILE A 41 8.97 -1.89 -6.72
C ILE A 41 9.99 -2.99 -7.00
N ARG A 42 9.62 -4.07 -7.70
CA ARG A 42 10.53 -5.16 -8.09
C ARG A 42 11.63 -4.72 -9.05
N ASN A 43 11.38 -3.69 -9.85
CA ASN A 43 12.34 -3.14 -10.80
C ASN A 43 13.37 -2.17 -10.18
N ILE A 44 13.29 -1.91 -8.87
CA ILE A 44 14.29 -1.10 -8.16
C ILE A 44 15.61 -1.87 -8.07
N SER A 45 16.66 -1.32 -8.67
CA SER A 45 18.01 -1.93 -8.72
C SER A 45 19.08 -1.15 -7.96
N PHE A 46 18.75 0.04 -7.42
CA PHE A 46 19.70 0.94 -6.76
C PHE A 46 19.77 0.78 -5.23
N ALA A 47 18.93 -0.07 -4.65
CA ALA A 47 18.89 -0.33 -3.21
C ALA A 47 18.29 -1.73 -2.95
N ARG A 48 18.49 -2.26 -1.74
CA ARG A 48 17.80 -3.48 -1.30
C ARG A 48 16.35 -3.16 -0.97
N VAL A 49 15.43 -4.04 -1.35
CA VAL A 49 13.99 -3.81 -1.21
C VAL A 49 13.30 -4.99 -0.56
N LEU A 50 12.35 -4.71 0.32
CA LEU A 50 11.43 -5.69 0.91
C LEU A 50 9.98 -5.20 0.73
N GLN A 51 9.09 -6.10 0.33
CA GLN A 51 7.65 -5.85 0.30
C GLN A 51 6.98 -6.60 1.46
N ILE A 52 6.23 -5.89 2.28
CA ILE A 52 5.37 -6.47 3.32
C ILE A 52 3.91 -6.12 3.03
N TYR A 53 2.99 -6.99 3.43
CA TYR A 53 1.56 -6.84 3.14
C TYR A 53 0.78 -6.77 4.44
N TYR A 54 0.00 -5.71 4.60
CA TYR A 54 -0.93 -5.56 5.71
C TYR A 54 -2.00 -6.66 5.63
N PRO A 55 -2.08 -7.55 6.63
CA PRO A 55 -2.87 -8.77 6.51
C PRO A 55 -4.37 -8.54 6.66
N TYR A 56 -4.80 -7.40 7.23
CA TYR A 56 -6.21 -7.09 7.51
C TYR A 56 -6.74 -5.97 6.62
N ASN A 57 -6.54 -6.08 5.31
CA ASN A 57 -7.00 -5.07 4.35
C ASN A 57 -8.38 -5.37 3.76
N MET A 58 -9.01 -4.35 3.17
CA MET A 58 -10.35 -4.45 2.56
C MET A 58 -10.39 -5.35 1.31
N GLN A 59 -9.27 -5.59 0.63
CA GLN A 59 -9.22 -6.52 -0.51
C GLN A 59 -9.41 -7.98 -0.05
N ILE A 60 -8.92 -8.33 1.14
CA ILE A 60 -9.04 -9.67 1.74
C ILE A 60 -10.33 -9.81 2.54
N PHE A 61 -10.76 -8.74 3.22
CA PHE A 61 -11.98 -8.71 4.04
C PHE A 61 -13.00 -7.71 3.45
N PRO A 62 -13.63 -7.99 2.30
CA PRO A 62 -14.49 -7.00 1.64
C PRO A 62 -15.86 -6.81 2.33
N HIS A 63 -16.38 -7.86 2.98
CA HIS A 63 -17.76 -7.92 3.50
C HIS A 63 -17.84 -8.29 4.98
N VAL A 64 -16.74 -8.11 5.70
CA VAL A 64 -16.64 -8.35 7.14
C VAL A 64 -15.57 -7.41 7.67
N PHE A 65 -15.67 -7.01 8.93
CA PHE A 65 -14.66 -6.17 9.58
C PHE A 65 -13.23 -6.72 9.31
N PRO A 66 -12.27 -5.89 8.86
CA PRO A 66 -12.32 -4.42 8.80
C PRO A 66 -12.85 -3.80 7.48
N GLY A 67 -13.32 -4.58 6.51
CA GLY A 67 -14.13 -4.03 5.42
C GLY A 67 -15.56 -3.77 5.82
N GLN A 68 -16.43 -3.59 4.84
CA GLN A 68 -17.81 -3.15 5.08
C GLN A 68 -18.73 -4.36 5.25
N ASP A 69 -19.08 -4.68 6.49
CA ASP A 69 -20.05 -5.73 6.78
C ASP A 69 -21.46 -5.25 6.36
N PRO A 70 -22.26 -6.10 5.69
CA PRO A 70 -23.66 -5.76 5.36
C PRO A 70 -24.53 -5.38 6.57
N LYS A 71 -24.10 -5.70 7.80
CA LYS A 71 -24.78 -5.37 9.05
C LYS A 71 -24.24 -4.11 9.73
N ASP A 72 -23.22 -3.45 9.16
CA ASP A 72 -22.71 -2.20 9.70
C ASP A 72 -23.79 -1.11 9.65
N CYS A 73 -23.87 -0.30 10.71
CA CYS A 73 -24.71 0.89 10.69
C CYS A 73 -24.22 1.86 9.60
N PRO A 74 -25.11 2.40 8.75
CA PRO A 74 -24.73 3.41 7.76
C PRO A 74 -24.05 4.62 8.42
N GLU A 75 -23.04 5.18 7.77
CA GLU A 75 -22.21 6.29 8.30
C GLU A 75 -23.03 7.48 8.82
N LYS A 76 -24.16 7.77 8.18
CA LYS A 76 -25.02 8.91 8.49
C LYS A 76 -26.26 8.56 9.32
N MET A 77 -26.36 7.33 9.81
CA MET A 77 -27.46 6.90 10.66
C MET A 77 -27.36 7.58 12.03
N GLY A 78 -28.44 8.24 12.45
CA GLY A 78 -28.52 8.75 13.83
C GLY A 78 -28.56 7.58 14.81
N LYS A 79 -28.02 7.76 16.01
CA LYS A 79 -27.96 6.68 17.04
C LYS A 79 -29.34 6.07 17.38
N ASN A 80 -30.41 6.84 17.22
CA ASN A 80 -31.78 6.43 17.54
C ASN A 80 -32.63 6.09 16.30
N ALA A 81 -32.01 6.03 15.12
CA ALA A 81 -32.70 5.74 13.86
C ALA A 81 -32.99 4.24 13.69
#